data_AF-A0A976CCU3-F1
#
_entry.id   AF-A0A976CCU3-F1
#
_cell.length_a   1.000
_cell.length_b   1.000
_cell.length_c   1.000
_cell.angle_alpha   90.00
_cell.angle_beta   90.00
_cell.angle_gamma   90.00
#
_symmetry.space_group_name_H-M   'P 1'
#
loop_
_entity.id
_entity.type
_entity.pdbx_description
1 polymer ?
#
loop_
_entity_poly.entity_id
_entity_poly.type
_entity_poly.pdbx_seq_one_letter_code
_entity_poly.pdbx_strand_id
1 'polypeptide(L)'
;MVKVLFVCLGNICRSPLAEGILRQQAASQNQEIECDSAGTSTYHIGELPDDRTQQIAQKNNMILTHRARQIQKEDFERFDYIIAMDRSVYQNKANSKRRF
;
A
#
# COMPACT_ATOMS: atom_id res chain seq x y z
N MET A 1 -10.95 -12.29 -8.62
CA MET A 1 -10.82 -11.39 -7.44
C MET A 1 -9.89 -10.28 -7.84
N VAL A 2 -10.28 -9.01 -7.66
CA VAL A 2 -9.43 -7.87 -8.02
C VAL A 2 -8.34 -7.69 -6.97
N LYS A 3 -7.11 -7.42 -7.41
CA LYS A 3 -5.92 -7.28 -6.55
C LYS A 3 -5.34 -5.87 -6.68
N VAL A 4 -5.25 -5.16 -5.56
CA VAL A 4 -4.78 -3.77 -5.51
C VAL A 4 -3.55 -3.62 -4.61
N LEU A 5 -2.50 -3.00 -5.13
CA LEU A 5 -1.28 -2.66 -4.38
C LEU A 5 -1.12 -1.15 -4.29
N PHE A 6 -1.03 -0.61 -3.07
CA PHE A 6 -0.73 0.80 -2.84
C PHE A 6 0.77 1.02 -2.62
N VAL A 7 1.36 2.01 -3.29
CA VAL A 7 2.81 2.24 -3.25
C VAL A 7 3.12 3.67 -2.83
N CYS A 8 3.89 3.84 -1.75
CA CYS A 8 4.48 5.14 -1.40
C CYS A 8 6.00 5.03 -1.26
N LEU A 9 6.67 6.08 -0.77
CA LEU A 9 8.12 6.03 -0.57
C LEU A 9 8.53 4.97 0.48
N GLY A 10 8.07 5.12 1.72
CA GLY A 10 8.59 4.35 2.86
C GLY A 10 7.66 3.27 3.43
N ASN A 11 6.43 3.12 2.91
CA ASN A 11 5.43 2.15 3.37
C ASN A 11 5.05 2.21 4.86
N ILE A 12 5.16 3.37 5.50
CA ILE A 12 4.76 3.55 6.91
C ILE A 12 3.62 4.56 7.12
N CYS A 13 3.38 5.49 6.18
CA CYS A 13 2.31 6.50 6.34
C CYS A 13 1.15 6.29 5.35
N ARG A 14 1.40 6.58 4.07
CA ARG A 14 0.32 6.75 3.08
C ARG A 14 -0.24 5.42 2.58
N SER A 15 0.64 4.53 2.11
CA SER A 15 0.18 3.28 1.50
C SER A 15 -0.45 2.28 2.50
N PRO A 16 0.02 2.13 3.76
CA PRO A 16 -0.68 1.29 4.74
C PRO A 16 -2.06 1.82 5.11
N LEU A 17 -2.22 3.14 5.17
CA LEU A 17 -3.52 3.75 5.46
C LEU A 17 -4.50 3.53 4.31
N ALA A 18 -4.05 3.70 3.06
CA ALA A 18 -4.87 3.44 1.87
C ALA A 18 -5.32 1.97 1.79
N GLU A 19 -4.43 1.04 2.09
CA GLU A 19 -4.74 -0.40 2.19
C GLU A 19 -5.81 -0.66 3.26
N GLY A 20 -5.66 -0.09 4.46
CA GLY A 20 -6.63 -0.22 5.55
C GLY A 20 -8.02 0.31 5.16
N ILE A 21 -8.07 1.48 4.53
CA ILE A 21 -9.32 2.11 4.06
C ILE A 21 -10.00 1.23 3.02
N LEU A 22 -9.28 0.77 2.00
CA LEU A 22 -9.86 -0.09 0.96
C LEU A 22 -10.37 -1.40 1.54
N ARG A 23 -9.62 -2.03 2.44
CA ARG A 23 -10.02 -3.26 3.12
C ARG A 23 -11.34 -3.08 3.89
N GLN A 24 -11.45 -1.98 4.65
CA GLN A 24 -12.67 -1.68 5.41
C GLN A 24 -13.87 -1.41 4.49
N GLN A 25 -13.66 -0.65 3.41
CA GLN A 25 -14.71 -0.34 2.43
C GLN A 25 -15.17 -1.54 1.60
N ALA A 26 -14.25 -2.43 1.24
CA ALA A 26 -14.57 -3.67 0.52
C ALA A 26 -15.39 -4.60 1.42
N ALA A 27 -14.99 -4.75 2.69
CA ALA A 27 -15.74 -5.54 3.67
C ALA A 27 -17.15 -5.00 3.91
N SER A 28 -17.33 -3.68 4.03
CA SER A 28 -18.66 -3.09 4.25
C SER A 28 -19.61 -3.24 3.06
N GLN A 29 -19.07 -3.46 1.86
CA GLN A 29 -19.83 -3.66 0.63
C GLN A 29 -19.91 -5.14 0.19
N ASN A 30 -19.42 -6.08 1.01
CA ASN A 30 -19.29 -7.50 0.65
C ASN A 30 -18.57 -7.73 -0.68
N GLN A 31 -17.53 -6.93 -0.96
CA GLN A 31 -16.69 -7.07 -2.15
C GLN A 31 -15.42 -7.86 -1.82
N GLU A 32 -15.12 -8.86 -2.65
CA GLU A 32 -13.88 -9.63 -2.55
C GLU A 32 -12.74 -8.92 -3.29
N ILE A 33 -11.95 -8.14 -2.53
CA ILE A 33 -10.76 -7.44 -3.01
C ILE A 33 -9.55 -7.89 -2.19
N GLU A 34 -8.50 -8.36 -2.86
CA GLU A 34 -7.19 -8.58 -2.24
C GLU A 34 -6.43 -7.25 -2.25
N CYS A 35 -5.98 -6.78 -1.09
CA CYS A 35 -5.23 -5.53 -0.99
C CYS A 35 -3.96 -5.67 -0.14
N ASP A 36 -2.91 -4.99 -0.58
CA ASP A 36 -1.60 -4.93 0.07
C ASP A 36 -0.98 -3.53 -0.13
N SER A 37 0.13 -3.25 0.56
CA SER A 37 0.90 -2.03 0.37
C SER A 37 2.41 -2.26 0.38
N ALA A 38 3.13 -1.39 -0.33
CA ALA A 38 4.58 -1.46 -0.44
C ALA A 38 5.24 -0.07 -0.50
N GLY A 39 6.56 -0.06 -0.37
CA GLY A 39 7.44 1.10 -0.43
C GLY A 39 8.40 1.02 -1.60
N THR A 40 8.85 2.16 -2.13
CA THR A 40 9.95 2.17 -3.11
C THR A 40 11.32 2.14 -2.45
N SER A 41 11.46 2.69 -1.23
CA SER A 41 12.70 2.65 -0.46
C SER A 41 12.76 1.45 0.48
N THR A 42 13.93 1.24 1.08
CA THR A 42 14.21 0.16 2.04
C THR A 42 14.32 0.66 3.49
N TYR A 43 14.03 1.94 3.74
CA TYR A 43 14.32 2.58 5.04
C TYR A 43 13.62 1.93 6.23
N HIS A 44 12.40 1.42 6.03
CA HIS A 44 11.51 0.99 7.12
C HIS A 44 11.15 -0.49 7.02
N ILE A 45 11.92 -1.33 6.32
CA ILE A 45 11.55 -2.73 6.11
C ILE A 45 11.31 -3.44 7.46
N GLY A 46 10.14 -4.06 7.61
CA GLY A 46 9.72 -4.79 8.80
C GLY A 46 9.07 -3.94 9.88
N GLU A 47 9.16 -2.61 9.80
CA GLU A 47 8.53 -1.69 10.75
C GLU A 47 7.01 -1.68 10.60
N LEU A 48 6.31 -1.37 11.70
CA LEU A 48 4.88 -1.08 11.66
C LEU A 48 4.63 0.29 11.02
N PRO A 49 3.37 0.63 10.66
CA PRO A 49 3.04 1.96 10.18
C PRO A 49 3.40 3.03 11.22
N ASP A 50 3.71 4.24 10.77
CA ASP A 50 4.03 5.38 11.64
C ASP A 50 2.93 5.57 12.69
N ASP A 51 3.32 5.85 13.93
CA ASP A 51 2.40 5.93 15.07
C ASP A 51 1.25 6.92 14.83
N ARG A 52 1.48 8.04 14.12
CA ARG A 52 0.43 9.01 13.80
C ARG A 52 -0.57 8.41 12.82
N THR A 53 -0.09 7.59 11.88
CA THR A 53 -0.93 6.86 10.93
C THR A 53 -1.77 5.82 11.65
N GLN A 54 -1.18 5.07 12.58
CA GLN A 54 -1.92 4.11 13.41
C GLN A 54 -2.98 4.81 14.26
N GLN A 55 -2.66 5.95 14.89
CA GLN A 55 -3.63 6.74 15.66
C GLN A 55 -4.80 7.23 14.81
N ILE A 56 -4.54 7.69 13.58
CA ILE A 56 -5.60 8.10 12.65
C ILE A 56 -6.46 6.89 12.25
N ALA A 57 -5.86 5.74 11.98
CA ALA A 57 -6.58 4.52 11.65
C ALA A 57 -7.48 4.06 12.81
N GLN A 58 -6.96 4.06 14.03
CA GLN A 58 -7.72 3.70 15.24
C GLN A 58 -8.93 4.61 15.45
N LYS A 59 -8.78 5.92 15.23
CA LYS A 59 -9.89 6.89 15.27
C LYS A 59 -11.00 6.58 14.26
N ASN A 60 -10.68 5.83 13.21
CA ASN A 60 -11.60 5.38 12.16
C ASN A 60 -11.92 3.87 12.25
N ASN A 61 -11.75 3.27 13.44
CA ASN A 61 -12.04 1.86 13.71
C ASN A 61 -11.26 0.88 12.82
N MET A 62 -10.02 1.22 12.47
CA MET A 62 -9.09 0.38 11.73
C MET A 62 -7.84 0.10 12.57
N ILE A 63 -7.35 -1.14 12.54
CA ILE A 63 -6.06 -1.51 13.11
C ILE A 63 -5.12 -1.85 11.96
N LEU A 64 -4.04 -1.09 11.82
CA LEU A 64 -3.04 -1.33 10.78
C LEU A 64 -1.93 -2.22 11.34
N THR A 65 -1.93 -3.49 10.94
CA THR A 65 -0.90 -4.47 11.34
C THR A 65 0.13 -4.76 10.25
N HIS A 66 0.02 -4.07 9.10
CA HIS A 66 0.94 -4.21 7.97
C HIS A 66 2.38 -3.93 8.38
N ARG A 67 3.33 -4.71 7.86
CA ARG A 67 4.75 -4.44 8.03
C ARG A 67 5.34 -3.91 6.75
N ALA A 68 6.06 -2.81 6.86
CA ALA A 68 6.64 -2.13 5.72
C ALA A 68 7.53 -3.08 4.91
N ARG A 69 7.32 -3.12 3.61
CA ARG A 69 8.08 -3.94 2.66
C ARG A 69 8.40 -3.14 1.41
N GLN A 70 9.50 -3.48 0.74
CA GLN A 70 9.81 -2.91 -0.55
C GLN A 70 9.00 -3.62 -1.65
N ILE A 71 8.54 -2.85 -2.64
CA ILE A 71 7.92 -3.37 -3.86
C ILE A 71 8.91 -4.24 -4.64
N GLN A 72 8.46 -5.42 -5.05
CA GLN A 72 9.24 -6.43 -5.78
C GLN A 72 8.81 -6.50 -7.25
N LYS A 73 9.53 -7.26 -8.08
CA LYS A 73 9.18 -7.40 -9.51
C LYS A 73 7.92 -8.22 -9.69
N GLU A 74 7.73 -9.21 -8.83
CA GLU A 74 6.62 -10.15 -8.78
C GLU A 74 5.29 -9.43 -8.47
N ASP A 75 5.35 -8.29 -7.77
CA ASP A 75 4.17 -7.46 -7.51
C ASP A 75 3.52 -6.97 -8.83
N PHE A 76 4.33 -6.67 -9.86
CA PHE A 76 3.83 -6.24 -11.19
C PHE A 76 3.14 -7.35 -11.98
N GLU A 77 3.28 -8.60 -11.55
CA GLU A 77 2.61 -9.75 -12.15
C GLU A 77 1.45 -10.24 -11.30
N ARG A 78 1.54 -10.00 -9.98
CA ARG A 78 0.55 -10.43 -9.00
C ARG A 78 -0.67 -9.50 -8.93
N PHE A 79 -0.49 -8.19 -9.06
CA PHE A 79 -1.55 -7.22 -8.82
C PHE A 79 -2.15 -6.68 -10.12
N ASP A 80 -3.48 -6.56 -10.17
CA ASP A 80 -4.20 -5.98 -11.30
C ASP A 80 -4.02 -4.46 -11.35
N TYR A 81 -3.98 -3.82 -10.18
CA TYR A 81 -3.79 -2.39 -10.01
C TYR A 81 -2.64 -2.08 -9.06
N ILE A 82 -1.72 -1.23 -9.50
CA ILE A 82 -0.64 -0.69 -8.66
C ILE A 82 -0.78 0.83 -8.61
N ILE A 83 -1.16 1.35 -7.45
CA ILE A 83 -1.52 2.76 -7.27
C ILE A 83 -0.38 3.48 -6.55
N ALA A 84 0.28 4.40 -7.27
CA ALA A 84 1.29 5.28 -6.70
C ALA A 84 0.65 6.43 -5.90
N MET A 85 1.10 6.65 -4.66
CA MET A 85 0.54 7.67 -3.75
C MET A 85 0.99 9.10 -4.05
N ASP A 86 1.98 9.28 -4.93
CA ASP A 86 2.38 10.58 -5.45
C ASP A 86 3.11 10.43 -6.80
N ARG A 87 3.35 11.56 -7.47
CA ARG A 87 4.02 11.61 -8.78
C ARG A 87 5.50 11.17 -8.71
N SER A 88 6.19 11.40 -7.60
CA SER A 88 7.60 11.01 -7.45
C SER A 88 7.75 9.49 -7.39
N VAL A 89 6.80 8.80 -6.74
CA VAL A 89 6.72 7.33 -6.68
C VAL A 89 6.46 6.76 -8.08
N TYR A 90 5.55 7.37 -8.85
CA TYR A 90 5.28 6.99 -10.23
C TYR A 90 6.54 7.15 -11.12
N GLN A 91 7.19 8.30 -11.04
CA GLN A 91 8.36 8.62 -11.89
C GLN A 91 9.59 7.77 -11.54
N ASN A 92 9.84 7.48 -10.26
CA ASN A 92 10.99 6.70 -9.81
C ASN A 92 11.04 5.27 -10.41
N LYS A 93 9.90 4.72 -10.81
CA LYS A 93 9.80 3.35 -11.36
C LYS A 93 9.38 3.32 -12.84
N ALA A 94 9.02 4.46 -13.45
CA ALA A 94 8.75 4.58 -14.89
C ALA A 94 9.97 4.29 -15.80
N ASN A 95 11.17 4.18 -15.22
CA ASN A 95 12.40 3.72 -15.91
C ASN A 95 12.56 2.19 -15.92
N SER A 96 11.69 1.45 -15.23
CA SER A 96 11.59 -0.01 -15.31
C SER A 96 10.51 -0.36 -16.34
N LYS A 97 10.78 -1.30 -17.25
CA LYS A 97 10.04 -1.57 -18.50
C LYS A 97 8.54 -1.96 -18.38
N ARG A 98 7.90 -1.85 -17.22
CA ARG A 98 6.45 -2.00 -17.03
C ARG A 98 5.89 -0.74 -16.38
N ARG A 99 5.07 -0.01 -17.15
CA ARG A 99 4.41 1.24 -16.77
C ARG A 99 3.34 0.98 -15.71
N PHE A 100 3.17 1.94 -14.80
CA PHE A 100 1.99 2.12 -13.95
C PHE A 100 0.85 2.75 -14.75
#